data_AF-A0A7W3QPE5-F1
#
_entry.id   AF-A0A7W3QPE5-F1
#
_cell.length_a   1.000
_cell.length_b   1.000
_cell.length_c   1.000
_cell.angle_alpha   90.00
_cell.angle_beta   90.00
_cell.angle_gamma   90.00
#
_symmetry.space_group_name_H-M   'P 1'
#
loop_
_entity.id
_entity.type
_entity.pdbx_description
1 polymer ?
#
loop_
_entity_poly.entity_id
_entity_poly.type
_entity_poly.pdbx_seq_one_letter_code
_entity_poly.pdbx_strand_id
1 'polypeptide(L)'
;MRHLRTPLGMAFVLVACVALPTAASPVTRSPVGPDTTVQLTAAARALVETRSRALVAPRRPAEQRPPVEVLGVRISPDLVRRQERAVRELETRNRAPVAGGPAFTEARTRLAARRTVRVGDLITLEAVEHTEVRYDTGAVTQSVRRGFDFRERGEELVLVRERVLDPAARPINDPDESPAR
;
A
#
# COMPACT_ATOMS: atom_id res chain seq x y z
N MET A 1 68.70 -41.71 35.52
CA MET A 1 68.32 -42.29 34.22
C MET A 1 66.83 -42.09 34.00
N ARG A 2 66.44 -41.68 32.79
CA ARG A 2 65.06 -41.39 32.34
C ARG A 2 64.22 -42.68 32.27
N HIS A 3 62.89 -42.55 32.38
CA HIS A 3 61.82 -43.11 31.52
C HIS A 3 60.45 -42.88 32.20
N LEU A 4 59.71 -41.82 31.84
CA LEU A 4 58.52 -41.80 30.95
C LEU A 4 57.32 -42.64 31.42
N ARG A 5 56.18 -41.98 31.73
CA ARG A 5 54.87 -42.10 31.04
C ARG A 5 53.79 -41.19 31.67
N THR A 6 53.32 -40.24 30.86
CA THR A 6 52.07 -39.44 30.93
C THR A 6 50.80 -40.32 30.78
N PRO A 7 49.55 -39.80 30.73
CA PRO A 7 48.90 -38.59 31.31
C PRO A 7 47.47 -38.90 31.87
N LEU A 8 46.79 -38.00 32.60
CA LEU A 8 45.32 -37.81 32.43
C LEU A 8 44.73 -36.60 33.17
N GLY A 9 44.04 -35.74 32.40
CA GLY A 9 42.84 -34.98 32.81
C GLY A 9 43.07 -33.79 33.75
N MET A 10 42.42 -32.63 33.59
CA MET A 10 41.22 -32.30 32.85
C MET A 10 41.16 -30.75 32.82
N ALA A 11 41.21 -30.14 31.64
CA ALA A 11 41.04 -28.70 31.49
C ALA A 11 39.54 -28.38 31.36
N PHE A 12 38.94 -27.80 32.39
CA PHE A 12 37.60 -27.20 32.31
C PHE A 12 37.70 -25.84 31.61
N VAL A 13 37.34 -25.79 30.32
CA VAL A 13 37.12 -24.52 29.61
C VAL A 13 35.69 -24.08 29.91
N LEU A 14 35.53 -23.18 30.88
CA LEU A 14 34.28 -22.46 31.13
C LEU A 14 34.11 -21.40 30.03
N VAL A 15 33.42 -21.77 28.94
CA VAL A 15 32.91 -20.81 27.95
C VAL A 15 31.70 -20.12 28.57
N ALA A 16 31.92 -18.96 29.18
CA ALA A 16 30.86 -18.05 29.57
C ALA A 16 30.30 -17.37 28.32
N CYS A 17 29.26 -17.96 27.72
CA CYS A 17 28.44 -17.28 26.73
C CYS A 17 27.69 -16.15 27.42
N VAL A 18 28.22 -14.92 27.32
CA VAL A 18 27.46 -13.71 27.67
C VAL A 18 26.36 -13.55 26.62
N ALA A 19 25.19 -14.10 26.91
CA ALA A 19 23.96 -13.77 26.20
C ALA A 19 23.63 -12.30 26.53
N LEU A 20 24.13 -11.38 25.70
CA LEU A 20 23.70 -9.99 25.70
C LEU A 20 22.20 -9.98 25.36
N PRO A 21 21.32 -9.48 26.25
CA PRO A 21 19.94 -9.26 25.89
C PRO A 21 19.93 -8.14 24.86
N THR A 22 19.63 -8.46 23.60
CA THR A 22 19.23 -7.48 22.61
C THR A 22 17.94 -6.86 23.11
N ALA A 23 18.07 -5.75 23.82
CA ALA A 23 16.95 -4.90 24.19
C ALA A 23 16.30 -4.44 22.89
N ALA A 24 15.22 -5.12 22.48
CA ALA A 24 14.35 -4.62 21.44
C ALA A 24 13.74 -3.33 21.97
N SER A 25 14.29 -2.18 21.53
CA SER A 25 13.73 -0.88 21.85
C SER A 25 12.22 -0.92 21.55
N PRO A 26 11.37 -0.44 22.47
CA PRO A 26 9.93 -0.41 22.22
C PRO A 26 9.68 0.35 20.92
N VAL A 27 8.90 -0.26 20.03
CA VAL A 27 8.52 0.33 18.75
C VAL A 27 7.65 1.55 19.02
N THR A 28 8.27 2.73 19.05
CA THR A 28 7.56 3.99 19.28
C THR A 28 6.63 4.28 18.12
N ARG A 29 5.33 4.34 18.41
CA ARG A 29 4.29 4.80 17.50
C ARG A 29 3.97 6.24 17.82
N SER A 30 4.12 7.11 16.83
CA SER A 30 3.82 8.54 16.99
C SER A 30 2.71 8.96 16.02
N PRO A 31 1.76 9.80 16.45
CA PRO A 31 0.82 10.42 15.54
C PRO A 31 1.57 11.32 14.55
N VAL A 32 1.02 11.43 13.33
CA VAL A 32 1.52 12.33 12.29
C VAL A 32 0.69 13.61 12.30
N GLY A 33 1.34 14.76 12.02
CA GLY A 33 0.67 16.06 12.00
C GLY A 33 -0.48 16.15 10.99
N PRO A 34 -1.42 17.09 11.18
CA PRO A 34 -2.59 17.24 10.31
C PRO A 34 -2.20 17.59 8.86
N ASP A 35 -1.25 18.49 8.66
CA ASP A 35 -0.81 18.92 7.32
C ASP A 35 -0.20 17.77 6.53
N THR A 36 0.69 17.01 7.16
CA THR A 36 1.25 15.79 6.56
C THR A 36 0.15 14.77 6.29
N THR A 37 -0.82 14.59 7.20
CA THR A 37 -1.95 13.68 6.95
C THR A 37 -2.77 14.10 5.72
N VAL A 38 -3.02 15.40 5.53
CA VAL A 38 -3.71 15.93 4.34
C VAL A 38 -2.90 15.64 3.07
N GLN A 39 -1.59 15.91 3.10
CA GLN A 39 -0.66 15.66 1.99
C GLN A 39 -0.64 14.17 1.60
N LEU A 40 -0.47 13.27 2.56
CA LEU A 40 -0.48 11.81 2.35
C LEU A 40 -1.84 11.33 1.82
N THR A 41 -2.93 11.88 2.34
CA THR A 41 -4.30 11.55 1.89
C THR A 41 -4.53 11.99 0.45
N ALA A 42 -4.03 13.16 0.05
CA ALA A 42 -4.13 13.64 -1.33
C ALA A 42 -3.37 12.72 -2.31
N ALA A 43 -2.16 12.29 -1.95
CA ALA A 43 -1.38 11.36 -2.76
C ALA A 43 -2.06 9.99 -2.90
N ALA A 44 -2.55 9.42 -1.79
CA ALA A 44 -3.32 8.19 -1.79
C ALA A 44 -4.61 8.31 -2.62
N ARG A 45 -5.34 9.42 -2.47
CA ARG A 45 -6.58 9.70 -3.20
C ARG A 45 -6.36 9.77 -4.70
N ALA A 46 -5.29 10.42 -5.15
CA ALA A 46 -5.00 10.56 -6.57
C ALA A 46 -4.80 9.20 -7.28
N LEU A 47 -4.18 8.22 -6.61
CA LEU A 47 -4.03 6.86 -7.15
C LEU A 47 -5.39 6.18 -7.34
N VAL A 48 -6.23 6.21 -6.31
CA VAL A 48 -7.54 5.55 -6.34
C VAL A 48 -8.47 6.24 -7.35
N GLU A 49 -8.48 7.58 -7.40
CA GLU A 49 -9.27 8.34 -8.39
C GLU A 49 -8.84 8.06 -9.83
N THR A 50 -7.55 7.82 -10.07
CA THR A 50 -7.06 7.47 -11.41
C THR A 50 -7.63 6.12 -11.86
N ARG A 51 -7.65 5.13 -10.96
CA ARG A 51 -8.28 3.83 -11.25
C ARG A 51 -9.77 3.91 -11.45
N SER A 52 -10.48 4.71 -10.64
CA SER A 52 -11.92 4.91 -10.84
C SER A 52 -12.23 5.57 -12.18
N ARG A 53 -11.42 6.54 -12.62
CA ARG A 53 -11.56 7.15 -13.95
C ARG A 53 -11.38 6.13 -15.08
N ALA A 54 -10.52 5.12 -14.89
CA ALA A 54 -10.29 4.07 -15.89
C ALA A 54 -11.50 3.15 -16.14
N LEU A 55 -12.45 3.10 -15.21
CA LEU A 55 -13.70 2.34 -15.40
C LEU A 55 -14.64 2.99 -16.43
N VAL A 56 -14.52 4.29 -16.66
CA VAL A 56 -15.37 5.03 -17.59
C VAL A 56 -14.69 5.06 -18.95
N ALA A 57 -15.44 4.79 -20.02
CA ALA A 57 -14.90 4.77 -21.39
C ALA A 57 -14.04 6.04 -21.67
N PRO A 58 -12.76 5.88 -22.05
CA PRO A 58 -11.85 7.00 -22.17
C PRO A 58 -12.33 8.03 -23.18
N ARG A 59 -12.39 9.31 -22.78
CA ARG A 59 -12.43 10.41 -23.76
C ARG A 59 -11.04 10.68 -24.34
N ARG A 60 -9.96 10.43 -23.58
CA ARG A 60 -8.55 10.54 -24.01
C ARG A 60 -7.62 9.59 -23.22
N PRO A 61 -6.79 8.77 -23.87
CA PRO A 61 -5.85 7.85 -23.20
C PRO A 61 -4.78 8.55 -22.33
N ALA A 62 -4.36 9.76 -22.69
CA ALA A 62 -3.31 10.49 -21.97
C ALA A 62 -3.73 10.93 -20.55
N GLU A 63 -5.02 11.11 -20.30
CA GLU A 63 -5.58 11.62 -19.03
C GLU A 63 -5.67 10.52 -17.94
N GLN A 64 -5.33 9.28 -18.28
CA GLN A 64 -5.45 8.11 -17.38
C GLN A 64 -4.11 7.58 -16.87
N ARG A 65 -2.99 8.27 -17.16
CA ARG A 65 -1.70 7.87 -16.63
C ARG A 65 -1.66 8.09 -15.11
N PRO A 66 -1.16 7.11 -14.32
CA PRO A 66 -0.95 7.30 -12.89
C PRO A 66 0.01 8.45 -12.61
N PRO A 67 -0.21 9.23 -11.55
CA PRO A 67 0.74 10.24 -11.12
C PRO A 67 2.05 9.57 -10.65
N VAL A 68 3.16 10.28 -10.82
CA VAL A 68 4.47 9.89 -10.27
C VAL A 68 4.80 10.62 -8.98
N GLU A 69 4.13 11.75 -8.75
CA GLU A 69 4.27 12.60 -7.56
C GLU A 69 2.98 13.41 -7.35
N VAL A 70 2.60 13.61 -6.09
CA VAL A 70 1.44 14.42 -5.70
C VAL A 70 1.79 15.21 -4.44
N LEU A 71 1.73 16.54 -4.53
CA LEU A 71 2.02 17.45 -3.42
C LEU A 71 3.36 17.13 -2.71
N GLY A 72 4.43 16.85 -3.45
CA GLY A 72 5.74 16.50 -2.87
C GLY A 72 5.86 15.06 -2.33
N VAL A 73 4.79 14.25 -2.45
CA VAL A 73 4.85 12.80 -2.15
C VAL A 73 5.09 12.05 -3.44
N ARG A 74 6.24 11.40 -3.55
CA ARG A 74 6.55 10.57 -4.71
C ARG A 74 5.89 9.21 -4.62
N ILE A 75 5.56 8.63 -5.76
CA ILE A 75 5.02 7.29 -5.84
C ILE A 75 6.15 6.37 -6.27
N SER A 76 6.37 5.28 -5.53
CA SER A 76 7.47 4.38 -5.85
C SER A 76 7.33 3.83 -7.28
N PRO A 77 8.43 3.65 -8.03
CA PRO A 77 8.37 3.17 -9.42
C PRO A 77 7.60 1.85 -9.56
N ASP A 78 7.73 0.96 -8.58
CA ASP A 78 7.02 -0.32 -8.55
C ASP A 78 5.51 -0.12 -8.43
N LEU A 79 5.09 0.82 -7.59
CA LEU A 79 3.68 1.15 -7.42
C LEU A 79 3.11 1.85 -8.64
N VAL A 80 3.87 2.73 -9.30
CA VAL A 80 3.49 3.32 -10.60
C VAL A 80 3.21 2.22 -11.62
N ARG A 81 4.11 1.24 -11.78
CA ARG A 81 3.91 0.14 -12.75
C ARG A 81 2.69 -0.72 -12.41
N ARG A 82 2.43 -0.97 -11.13
CA ARG A 82 1.21 -1.68 -10.69
C ARG A 82 -0.05 -0.89 -11.01
N GLN A 83 -0.02 0.43 -10.81
CA GLN A 83 -1.12 1.33 -11.12
C GLN A 83 -1.38 1.41 -12.62
N GLU A 84 -0.34 1.48 -13.46
CA GLU A 84 -0.49 1.45 -14.91
C GLU A 84 -1.11 0.15 -15.40
N ARG A 85 -0.70 -1.00 -14.82
CA ARG A 85 -1.32 -2.29 -15.13
C ARG A 85 -2.79 -2.31 -14.71
N ALA A 86 -3.10 -1.84 -13.50
CA ALA A 86 -4.46 -1.77 -13.00
C ALA A 86 -5.36 -0.91 -13.90
N VAL A 87 -4.90 0.28 -14.30
CA VAL A 87 -5.63 1.16 -15.22
C VAL A 87 -5.93 0.45 -16.54
N ARG A 88 -4.94 -0.15 -17.19
CA ARG A 88 -5.15 -0.86 -18.47
C ARG A 88 -6.16 -2.00 -18.36
N GLU A 89 -6.18 -2.70 -17.23
CA GLU A 89 -7.13 -3.79 -16.98
C GLU A 89 -8.54 -3.26 -16.67
N LEU A 90 -8.66 -2.10 -16.02
CA LEU A 90 -9.94 -1.45 -15.75
C LEU A 90 -10.55 -0.83 -17.02
N GLU A 91 -9.73 -0.29 -17.91
CA GLU A 91 -10.17 0.21 -19.23
C GLU A 91 -10.86 -0.89 -20.07
N THR A 92 -10.40 -2.14 -19.97
CA THR A 92 -11.03 -3.28 -20.66
C THR A 92 -12.26 -3.83 -19.93
N ARG A 93 -12.41 -3.51 -18.64
CA ARG A 93 -13.56 -3.87 -17.79
C ARG A 93 -14.48 -2.69 -17.52
N ASN A 94 -14.60 -1.79 -18.49
CA ASN A 94 -15.43 -0.57 -18.43
C ASN A 94 -16.96 -0.80 -18.46
N ARG A 95 -17.41 -1.99 -18.04
CA ARG A 95 -18.80 -2.45 -18.04
C ARG A 95 -19.17 -2.98 -16.66
N ALA A 96 -20.46 -2.99 -16.37
CA ALA A 96 -21.04 -3.21 -15.05
C ALA A 96 -20.51 -4.49 -14.37
N PRO A 97 -20.74 -4.66 -13.04
CA PRO A 97 -20.09 -5.68 -12.20
C PRO A 97 -20.40 -7.15 -12.56
N VAL A 98 -21.14 -7.39 -13.65
CA VAL A 98 -21.45 -8.70 -14.20
C VAL A 98 -21.01 -8.73 -15.66
N ALA A 99 -20.49 -9.89 -16.10
CA ALA A 99 -20.07 -10.07 -17.48
C ALA A 99 -21.21 -9.69 -18.46
N GLY A 100 -20.93 -8.75 -19.37
CA GLY A 100 -21.91 -8.23 -20.34
C GLY A 100 -22.83 -7.11 -19.84
N GLY A 101 -22.61 -6.57 -18.64
CA GLY A 101 -23.41 -5.48 -18.08
C GLY A 101 -23.24 -4.12 -18.80
N PRO A 102 -24.08 -3.10 -18.47
CA PRO A 102 -24.02 -1.78 -19.10
C PRO A 102 -22.68 -1.06 -18.89
N ALA A 103 -22.31 -0.15 -19.77
CA ALA A 103 -21.08 0.63 -19.60
C ALA A 103 -21.17 1.56 -18.38
N PHE A 104 -20.05 1.77 -17.68
CA PHE A 104 -19.99 2.83 -16.69
C PHE A 104 -19.97 4.20 -17.38
N THR A 105 -20.83 5.10 -16.91
CA THR A 105 -20.94 6.47 -17.44
C THR A 105 -20.26 7.49 -16.55
N GLU A 106 -20.12 7.18 -15.26
CA GLU A 106 -19.45 8.03 -14.28
C GLU A 106 -18.83 7.18 -13.17
N ALA A 107 -17.68 7.62 -12.66
CA ALA A 107 -17.05 7.04 -11.48
C ALA A 107 -16.45 8.16 -10.63
N ARG A 108 -16.83 8.22 -9.36
CA ARG A 108 -16.36 9.22 -8.39
C ARG A 108 -15.82 8.51 -7.17
N THR A 109 -14.67 8.97 -6.69
CA THR A 109 -14.06 8.46 -5.47
C THR A 109 -13.77 9.57 -4.49
N ARG A 110 -14.01 9.29 -3.21
CA ARG A 110 -13.55 10.08 -2.08
C ARG A 110 -12.74 9.18 -1.16
N LEU A 111 -11.74 9.76 -0.49
CA LEU A 111 -10.92 9.06 0.48
C LEU A 111 -10.97 9.79 1.82
N ALA A 112 -11.47 9.13 2.86
CA ALA A 112 -11.60 9.67 4.20
C ALA A 112 -10.52 9.07 5.11
N ALA A 113 -9.52 9.86 5.49
CA ALA A 113 -8.49 9.44 6.43
C ALA A 113 -9.12 9.07 7.78
N ARG A 114 -8.67 7.95 8.35
CA ARG A 114 -9.12 7.46 9.67
C ARG A 114 -8.01 7.56 10.69
N ARG A 115 -6.80 7.19 10.29
CA ARG A 115 -5.67 7.06 11.18
C ARG A 115 -4.37 7.17 10.40
N THR A 116 -3.43 7.96 10.92
CA THR A 116 -2.07 8.08 10.37
C THR A 116 -1.08 7.84 11.49
N VAL A 117 -0.20 6.85 11.35
CA VAL A 117 0.78 6.49 12.38
C VAL A 117 2.15 6.36 11.78
N ARG A 118 3.14 6.93 12.46
CA ARG A 118 4.56 6.73 12.17
C ARG A 118 5.15 5.66 13.07
N VAL A 119 5.95 4.78 12.48
CA VAL A 119 6.82 3.78 13.12
C VAL A 119 8.17 3.81 12.43
N GLY A 120 9.19 4.39 13.07
CA GLY A 120 10.49 4.62 12.43
C GLY A 120 10.34 5.51 11.20
N ASP A 121 10.84 5.03 10.05
CA ASP A 121 10.74 5.68 8.73
C ASP A 121 9.43 5.36 7.98
N LEU A 122 8.57 4.50 8.54
CA LEU A 122 7.32 4.07 7.93
C LEU A 122 6.15 4.87 8.48
N ILE A 123 5.36 5.46 7.60
CA ILE A 123 4.08 6.09 7.93
C ILE A 123 2.96 5.27 7.29
N THR A 124 2.02 4.78 8.09
CA THR A 124 0.82 4.11 7.59
C THR A 124 -0.38 5.01 7.73
N LEU A 125 -1.05 5.29 6.60
CA LEU A 125 -2.37 5.91 6.51
C LEU A 125 -3.42 4.81 6.33
N GLU A 126 -4.35 4.70 7.26
CA GLU A 126 -5.59 3.97 7.07
C GLU A 126 -6.70 4.94 6.68
N ALA A 127 -7.44 4.60 5.63
CA ALA A 127 -8.53 5.42 5.12
C ALA A 127 -9.72 4.55 4.68
N VAL A 128 -10.90 5.17 4.61
CA VAL A 128 -12.07 4.59 3.96
C VAL A 128 -12.22 5.25 2.60
N GLU A 129 -12.12 4.44 1.56
CA GLU A 129 -12.50 4.81 0.22
C GLU A 129 -14.03 4.71 0.09
N HIS A 130 -14.64 5.72 -0.52
CA HIS A 130 -16.02 5.68 -0.97
C HIS A 130 -16.04 5.88 -2.49
N THR A 131 -16.43 4.86 -3.22
CA THR A 131 -16.50 4.87 -4.68
C THR A 131 -17.93 4.70 -5.14
N GLU A 132 -18.41 5.67 -5.90
CA GLU A 132 -19.72 5.65 -6.57
C GLU A 132 -19.49 5.50 -8.06
N VAL A 133 -20.09 4.47 -8.65
CA VAL A 133 -20.14 4.29 -10.10
C VAL A 133 -21.58 4.44 -10.57
N ARG A 134 -21.75 4.96 -11.78
CA ARG A 134 -23.05 5.10 -12.44
C ARG A 134 -23.03 4.42 -13.79
N TYR A 135 -24.20 3.97 -14.20
CA TYR A 135 -24.51 3.45 -15.52
C TYR A 135 -25.92 3.92 -15.88
N ASP A 136 -26.35 3.76 -17.13
CA ASP A 136 -27.59 4.38 -17.62
C ASP A 136 -28.85 4.02 -16.80
N THR A 137 -28.85 2.85 -16.18
CA THR A 137 -29.99 2.32 -15.41
C THR A 137 -29.84 2.45 -13.89
N GLY A 138 -28.75 3.03 -13.37
CA GLY A 138 -28.57 3.14 -11.93
C GLY A 138 -27.18 3.54 -11.44
N ALA A 139 -26.96 3.38 -10.14
CA ALA A 139 -25.70 3.67 -9.48
C ALA A 139 -25.42 2.64 -8.39
N VAL A 140 -24.14 2.40 -8.14
CA VAL A 140 -23.65 1.54 -7.04
C VAL A 140 -22.61 2.31 -6.25
N THR A 141 -22.72 2.27 -4.93
CA THR A 141 -21.71 2.82 -4.03
C THR A 141 -21.07 1.71 -3.23
N GLN A 142 -19.75 1.73 -3.16
CA GLN A 142 -18.94 0.80 -2.37
C GLN A 142 -18.05 1.59 -1.41
N SER A 143 -17.91 1.06 -0.20
CA SER A 143 -16.97 1.60 0.79
C SER A 143 -15.93 0.54 1.16
N VAL A 144 -14.65 0.88 1.07
CA VAL A 144 -13.53 -0.05 1.25
C VAL A 144 -12.50 0.53 2.20
N ARG A 145 -12.07 -0.25 3.18
CA ARG A 145 -10.95 0.14 4.04
C ARG A 145 -9.63 -0.13 3.33
N ARG A 146 -8.77 0.89 3.24
CA ARG A 146 -7.44 0.81 2.63
C ARG A 146 -6.34 1.24 3.58
N GLY A 147 -5.18 0.63 3.40
CA GLY A 147 -3.92 1.00 4.02
C GLY A 147 -2.94 1.47 2.97
N PHE A 148 -2.29 2.60 3.23
CA PHE A 148 -1.22 3.15 2.40
C PHE A 148 0.01 3.30 3.26
N ASP A 149 1.14 2.74 2.81
CA ASP A 149 2.41 2.89 3.52
C ASP A 149 3.32 3.82 2.74
N PHE A 150 3.86 4.79 3.47
CA PHE A 150 4.81 5.77 2.99
C PHE A 150 6.13 5.59 3.72
N ARG A 151 7.24 5.75 3.01
CA ARG A 151 8.58 5.82 3.60
C ARG A 151 9.11 7.23 3.57
N GLU A 152 9.69 7.64 4.67
CA GLU A 152 10.43 8.88 4.82
C GLU A 152 11.91 8.64 4.48
N ARG A 153 12.46 9.42 3.54
CA ARG A 153 13.85 9.36 3.10
C ARG A 153 14.46 10.75 3.15
N GLY A 154 15.05 11.09 4.29
CA GLY A 154 15.43 12.47 4.56
C GLY A 154 14.17 13.33 4.61
N GLU A 155 14.07 14.31 3.72
CA GLU A 155 12.90 15.21 3.61
C GLU A 155 11.83 14.67 2.63
N GLU A 156 12.10 13.56 1.94
CA GLU A 156 11.21 13.02 0.91
C GLU A 156 10.22 12.01 1.49
N LEU A 157 8.96 12.11 1.09
CA LEU A 157 7.92 11.11 1.37
C LEU A 157 7.65 10.28 0.12
N VAL A 158 7.73 8.97 0.24
CA VAL A 158 7.51 8.04 -0.88
C VAL A 158 6.38 7.07 -0.55
N LEU A 159 5.30 7.10 -1.32
CA LEU A 159 4.24 6.08 -1.27
C LEU A 159 4.76 4.77 -1.85
N VAL A 160 4.97 3.78 -0.98
CA VAL A 160 5.60 2.50 -1.35
C VAL A 160 4.60 1.35 -1.45
N ARG A 161 3.46 1.44 -0.77
CA ARG A 161 2.49 0.36 -0.75
C ARG A 161 1.06 0.87 -0.62
N GLU A 162 0.17 0.20 -1.33
CA GLU A 162 -1.28 0.24 -1.16
C GLU A 162 -1.77 -1.17 -0.85
N ARG A 163 -2.81 -1.29 -0.01
CA ARG A 163 -3.52 -2.55 0.26
C ARG A 163 -4.97 -2.30 0.64
N VAL A 164 -5.85 -3.22 0.25
CA VAL A 164 -7.18 -3.36 0.85
C VAL A 164 -7.02 -4.04 2.22
N LEU A 165 -7.69 -3.52 3.25
CA LEU A 165 -7.56 -4.03 4.63
C LEU A 165 -8.58 -5.13 4.94
N ASP A 166 -9.68 -5.19 4.20
CA ASP A 166 -10.66 -6.27 4.29
C ASP A 166 -10.37 -7.33 3.21
N PRO A 167 -9.93 -8.55 3.56
CA PRO A 167 -9.59 -9.58 2.59
C PRO A 167 -10.80 -10.10 1.80
N ALA A 168 -12.02 -9.90 2.28
CA ALA A 168 -13.24 -10.27 1.56
C ALA A 168 -13.70 -9.18 0.59
N ALA A 169 -13.19 -7.95 0.73
CA ALA A 169 -13.57 -6.86 -0.17
C ALA A 169 -13.01 -7.08 -1.57
N ARG A 170 -13.84 -6.79 -2.58
CA ARG A 170 -13.47 -6.77 -4.00
C ARG A 170 -13.85 -5.39 -4.54
N PRO A 171 -12.93 -4.40 -4.45
CA PRO A 171 -13.23 -3.04 -4.87
C PRO A 171 -13.47 -3.00 -6.38
N ILE A 172 -14.51 -2.30 -6.81
CA ILE A 172 -14.89 -2.22 -8.22
C ILE A 172 -13.80 -1.59 -9.11
N ASN A 173 -12.99 -0.71 -8.53
CA ASN A 173 -11.88 -0.01 -9.18
C ASN A 173 -10.51 -0.65 -8.89
N ASP A 174 -10.48 -1.90 -8.40
CA ASP A 174 -9.26 -2.68 -8.30
C ASP A 174 -9.20 -3.70 -9.46
N PRO A 175 -8.00 -4.00 -10.00
CA PRO A 175 -7.84 -5.12 -10.93
C PRO A 175 -8.31 -6.40 -10.26
N ASP A 176 -8.76 -7.38 -11.04
CA ASP A 176 -9.02 -8.69 -10.46
C ASP A 176 -7.70 -9.22 -9.90
N GLU A 177 -7.73 -9.74 -8.68
CA GLU A 177 -6.56 -10.41 -8.13
C GLU A 177 -6.30 -11.65 -9.01
N SER A 178 -5.44 -11.49 -10.01
CA SER A 178 -4.85 -12.63 -10.70
C SER A 178 -4.14 -13.43 -9.62
N PRO A 179 -4.51 -14.71 -9.36
CA PRO A 179 -3.84 -15.49 -8.35
C PRO A 179 -2.34 -15.41 -8.61
N ALA A 180 -1.57 -15.09 -7.56
CA ALA A 180 -0.12 -15.11 -7.63
C ALA A 180 0.30 -16.43 -8.28
N ARG A 181 0.94 -16.34 -9.45
CA ARG A 181 1.66 -17.48 -10.03
C ARG A 181 3.01 -17.61 -9.34
#